data_AF-A0A2V4CWF4-F1
#
_entry.id   AF-A0A2V4CWF4-F1
#
_cell.length_a   1.000
_cell.length_b   1.000
_cell.length_c   1.000
_cell.angle_alpha   90.00
_cell.angle_beta   90.00
_cell.angle_gamma   90.00
#
_symmetry.space_group_name_H-M   'P 1'
#
loop_
_entity.id
_entity.type
_entity.pdbx_description
1 polymer ?
#
loop_
_entity_poly.entity_id
_entity_poly.type
_entity_poly.pdbx_seq_one_letter_code
_entity_poly.pdbx_strand_id
1 'polypeptide(L)'
;MGVFQTFLNGIITGYESLMNSLPDKYASLLNVFIFAILISFYAIFTWKFYRYLSKKDLISLNLNRYNRTKHPFLNKFLAVIFYFVEYIIILPIWIFIWFAVLSLLILTLSETTQSLNSIIILSAAMVGAIRILSYYEEDLSKDLAKIFPFSLLTLFLLNPQFFSLDRVIRQLGMIPELFSEIIYFLILIVSLELILRMIDLLINLGNKGSTDLLKDEETIQE
;
A
#
# COMPACT_ATOMS: atom_id res chain seq x y z
N MET A 1 31.47 -5.01 -4.37
CA MET A 1 30.39 -4.26 -3.71
C MET A 1 29.43 -3.79 -4.79
N GLY A 2 28.11 -3.98 -4.64
CA GLY A 2 27.12 -3.56 -5.63
C GLY A 2 26.94 -2.04 -5.67
N VAL A 3 26.52 -1.47 -6.82
CA VAL A 3 26.32 -0.02 -7.03
C VAL A 3 25.46 0.62 -5.93
N PHE A 4 24.42 -0.09 -5.49
CA PHE A 4 23.54 0.34 -4.40
C PHE A 4 24.27 0.52 -3.05
N GLN A 5 25.15 -0.42 -2.69
CA GLN A 5 25.96 -0.34 -1.46
C GLN A 5 26.94 0.84 -1.51
N THR A 6 27.54 1.10 -2.68
CA THR A 6 28.41 2.27 -2.87
C THR A 6 27.64 3.58 -2.69
N PHE A 7 26.42 3.68 -3.21
CA PHE A 7 25.56 4.84 -3.02
C PHE A 7 25.20 5.06 -1.54
N LEU A 8 24.79 4.00 -0.83
CA LEU A 8 24.47 4.08 0.61
C LEU A 8 25.68 4.53 1.44
N ASN A 9 26.86 3.98 1.17
CA ASN A 9 28.08 4.40 1.85
C ASN A 9 28.43 5.88 1.58
N GLY A 10 28.21 6.35 0.35
CA GLY A 10 28.38 7.76 0.01
C GLY A 10 27.47 8.69 0.84
N ILE A 11 26.23 8.28 1.11
CA ILE A 11 25.32 9.02 1.99
C ILE A 11 25.84 9.05 3.43
N ILE A 12 26.30 7.92 3.96
CA ILE A 12 26.86 7.84 5.32
C ILE A 12 28.05 8.79 5.46
N THR A 13 29.03 8.68 4.57
CA THR A 13 30.23 9.54 4.62
C THR A 13 29.89 11.02 4.46
N GLY A 14 28.90 11.36 3.62
CA GLY A 14 28.41 12.72 3.46
C GLY A 14 27.77 13.27 4.75
N TYR A 15 26.96 12.46 5.42
CA TYR A 15 26.34 12.81 6.70
C TYR A 15 27.38 12.96 7.82
N GLU A 16 28.32 12.03 7.94
CA GLU A 16 29.41 12.10 8.93
C GLU A 16 30.25 13.36 8.70
N SER A 17 30.58 13.68 7.45
CA SER A 17 31.35 14.89 7.12
C SER A 17 30.58 16.18 7.48
N LEU A 18 29.28 16.22 7.22
CA LEU A 18 28.40 17.32 7.60
C LEU A 18 28.38 17.48 9.13
N MET A 19 28.22 16.38 9.85
CA MET A 19 28.13 16.40 11.31
C MET A 19 29.45 16.82 11.97
N ASN A 20 30.56 16.27 11.49
CA ASN A 20 31.91 16.57 11.99
C ASN A 20 32.35 18.01 11.69
N SER A 21 31.71 18.70 10.74
CA SER A 21 31.99 20.11 10.44
C SER A 21 31.37 21.09 11.45
N LEU A 22 30.45 20.63 12.29
CA LEU A 22 29.72 21.45 13.25
C LEU A 22 30.17 21.18 14.69
N PRO A 23 30.24 22.20 15.56
CA PRO A 23 30.39 21.99 17.00
C PRO A 23 29.23 21.16 17.58
N ASP A 24 29.51 20.29 18.56
CA ASP A 24 28.55 19.34 19.15
C ASP A 24 27.21 19.96 19.58
N LYS A 25 27.24 21.22 20.03
CA LYS A 25 26.02 21.96 20.42
C LYS A 25 25.04 22.17 19.26
N TYR A 26 25.54 22.33 18.03
CA TYR A 26 24.74 22.57 16.83
C TYR A 26 24.40 21.26 16.09
N ALA A 27 25.18 20.19 16.31
CA ALA A 27 24.92 18.86 15.79
C ALA A 27 23.52 18.33 16.17
N SER A 28 23.12 18.47 17.44
CA SER A 28 21.80 18.04 17.89
C SER A 28 20.65 18.83 17.26
N LEU A 29 20.83 20.14 17.03
CA LEU A 29 19.82 20.98 16.36
C LEU A 29 19.65 20.57 14.89
N LEU A 30 20.75 20.27 14.21
CA LEU A 30 20.71 19.76 12.84
C LEU A 30 19.97 18.42 12.76
N ASN A 31 20.21 17.50 13.71
CA ASN A 31 19.47 16.23 13.78
C ASN A 31 17.97 16.45 13.96
N VAL A 32 17.55 17.34 14.86
CA VAL A 32 16.12 17.66 15.02
C VAL A 32 15.52 18.18 13.72
N PHE A 33 16.23 19.05 13.00
CA PHE A 33 15.76 19.59 11.71
C PHE A 33 15.64 18.49 10.64
N ILE A 34 16.66 17.64 10.49
CA ILE A 34 16.66 16.51 9.53
C ILE A 34 15.50 15.55 9.84
N PHE A 35 15.34 15.15 11.10
CA PHE A 35 14.28 14.24 11.51
C PHE A 35 12.88 14.87 11.38
N ALA A 36 12.71 16.16 11.64
CA ALA A 36 11.44 16.85 11.41
C ALA A 36 11.03 16.79 9.93
N ILE A 37 11.98 16.98 9.01
CA ILE A 37 11.75 16.84 7.56
C ILE A 37 11.40 15.39 7.21
N LEU A 38 12.15 14.41 7.73
CA LEU A 38 11.91 12.98 7.47
C LEU A 38 10.53 12.53 7.97
N ILE A 39 10.15 12.93 9.18
CA ILE A 39 8.84 12.63 9.77
C ILE A 39 7.72 13.27 8.94
N SER A 40 7.89 14.53 8.52
CA SER A 40 6.91 15.22 7.68
C SER A 40 6.73 14.54 6.33
N PHE A 41 7.84 14.14 5.69
CA PHE A 41 7.81 13.39 4.44
C PHE A 41 7.14 12.03 4.62
N TYR A 42 7.48 11.32 5.70
CA TYR A 42 6.86 10.05 6.06
C TYR A 42 5.34 10.18 6.26
N ALA A 43 4.88 11.22 6.95
CA ALA A 43 3.46 11.44 7.21
C ALA A 43 2.70 11.76 5.92
N ILE A 44 3.24 12.63 5.05
CA ILE A 44 2.66 12.94 3.73
C ILE A 44 2.61 11.68 2.86
N PHE A 45 3.68 10.88 2.88
CA PHE A 45 3.76 9.63 2.14
C PHE A 45 2.74 8.61 2.64
N THR A 46 2.68 8.38 3.96
CA THR A 46 1.68 7.53 4.61
C THR A 46 0.27 7.97 4.26
N TRP A 47 0.03 9.29 4.22
CA TRP A 47 -1.28 9.84 3.85
C TRP A 47 -1.70 9.46 2.42
N LYS A 48 -0.76 9.46 1.48
CA LYS A 48 -1.02 8.96 0.12
C LYS A 48 -1.24 7.45 0.14
N PHE A 49 -0.34 6.71 0.77
CA PHE A 49 -0.36 5.25 0.88
C PHE A 49 -1.74 4.72 1.30
N TYR A 50 -2.27 5.17 2.44
CA TYR A 50 -3.51 4.59 2.98
C TYR A 50 -4.69 4.85 2.05
N ARG A 51 -4.77 6.04 1.42
CA ARG A 51 -5.87 6.41 0.51
C ARG A 51 -5.93 5.61 -0.77
N TYR A 52 -4.81 5.06 -1.22
CA TYR A 52 -4.77 4.23 -2.41
C TYR A 52 -5.01 2.76 -2.07
N LEU A 53 -4.44 2.27 -0.97
CA LEU A 53 -4.55 0.86 -0.61
C LEU A 53 -5.95 0.47 -0.10
N SER A 54 -6.61 1.38 0.63
CA SER A 54 -7.89 1.11 1.30
C SER A 54 -9.11 1.13 0.38
N LYS A 55 -8.98 1.59 -0.86
CA LYS A 55 -10.12 1.70 -1.78
C LYS A 55 -10.48 0.34 -2.34
N LYS A 56 -11.76 -0.02 -2.33
CA LYS A 56 -12.24 -1.24 -2.98
C LYS A 56 -11.85 -1.25 -4.46
N ASP A 57 -12.28 -0.21 -5.17
CA ASP A 57 -12.00 -0.02 -6.59
C ASP A 57 -11.10 1.21 -6.79
N LEU A 58 -10.00 1.01 -7.49
CA LEU A 58 -8.98 2.04 -7.71
C LEU A 58 -9.36 3.00 -8.82
N ILE A 59 -10.06 2.49 -9.84
CA ILE A 59 -10.54 3.24 -10.98
C ILE A 59 -12.06 3.05 -11.02
N SER A 60 -12.82 4.13 -10.84
CA SER A 60 -14.26 4.07 -11.08
C SER A 60 -14.50 4.06 -12.59
N LEU A 61 -14.37 2.90 -13.24
CA LEU A 61 -14.65 2.77 -14.67
C LEU A 61 -16.13 3.04 -14.92
N ASN A 62 -16.46 4.28 -15.29
CA ASN A 62 -17.73 4.60 -15.89
C ASN A 62 -17.68 4.17 -17.37
N LEU A 63 -17.94 2.88 -17.61
CA LEU A 63 -17.94 2.26 -18.94
C LEU A 63 -18.83 3.03 -19.94
N ASN A 64 -19.90 3.68 -19.47
CA ASN A 64 -20.78 4.51 -20.30
C ASN A 64 -20.09 5.77 -20.86
N ARG A 65 -19.01 6.28 -20.22
CA ARG A 65 -18.31 7.49 -20.67
C ARG A 65 -17.35 7.22 -21.83
N TYR A 66 -16.74 6.04 -21.88
CA TYR A 66 -15.75 5.67 -22.91
C TYR A 66 -16.34 4.88 -24.06
N ASN A 67 -17.54 4.32 -23.88
CA ASN A 67 -18.24 3.59 -24.92
C ASN A 67 -19.04 4.54 -25.83
N ARG A 68 -18.40 5.03 -26.91
CA ARG A 68 -19.06 5.80 -27.98
C ARG A 68 -19.56 4.92 -29.14
N THR A 69 -19.57 3.60 -28.97
CA THR A 69 -19.89 2.64 -30.03
C THR A 69 -21.39 2.43 -30.16
N LYS A 70 -21.96 2.67 -31.34
CA LYS A 70 -23.41 2.50 -31.61
C LYS A 70 -23.86 1.03 -31.66
N HIS A 71 -22.93 0.07 -31.81
CA HIS A 71 -23.27 -1.35 -31.95
C HIS A 71 -23.37 -2.06 -30.59
N PRO A 72 -24.51 -2.71 -30.27
CA PRO A 72 -24.75 -3.31 -28.95
C PRO A 72 -23.83 -4.48 -28.60
N PHE A 73 -23.37 -5.26 -29.59
CA PHE A 73 -22.45 -6.39 -29.36
C PHE A 73 -21.02 -5.95 -29.04
N LEU A 74 -20.45 -5.06 -29.86
CA LEU A 74 -19.11 -4.50 -29.65
C LEU A 74 -18.99 -3.74 -28.34
N ASN A 75 -20.05 -3.03 -27.94
CA ASN A 75 -20.12 -2.36 -26.66
C ASN A 75 -19.95 -3.36 -25.48
N LYS A 76 -20.77 -4.43 -25.45
CA LYS A 76 -20.67 -5.44 -24.39
C LYS A 76 -19.29 -6.12 -24.38
N PHE A 77 -18.73 -6.44 -25.54
CA PHE A 77 -17.43 -7.08 -25.65
C PHE A 77 -16.28 -6.21 -25.12
N LEU A 78 -16.23 -4.93 -25.53
CA LEU A 78 -15.20 -3.99 -25.04
C LEU A 78 -15.34 -3.72 -23.55
N ALA A 79 -16.56 -3.63 -23.03
CA ALA A 79 -16.80 -3.46 -21.60
C ALA A 79 -16.23 -4.63 -20.77
N VAL A 80 -16.40 -5.86 -21.24
CA VAL A 80 -15.82 -7.06 -20.59
C VAL A 80 -14.30 -7.05 -20.65
N ILE A 81 -13.70 -6.66 -21.79
CA ILE A 81 -12.24 -6.57 -21.92
C ILE A 81 -11.67 -5.53 -20.96
N PHE A 82 -12.24 -4.31 -20.91
CA PHE A 82 -11.77 -3.27 -20.01
C PHE A 82 -11.89 -3.69 -18.55
N TYR A 83 -12.99 -4.36 -18.19
CA TYR A 83 -13.16 -4.98 -16.88
C TYR A 83 -12.04 -5.99 -16.59
N PHE A 84 -11.77 -6.92 -17.52
CA PHE A 84 -10.74 -7.93 -17.34
C PHE A 84 -9.34 -7.31 -17.13
N VAL A 85 -8.95 -6.37 -18.00
CA VAL A 85 -7.63 -5.72 -17.92
C VAL A 85 -7.45 -4.96 -16.60
N GLU A 86 -8.46 -4.20 -16.17
CA GLU A 86 -8.36 -3.45 -14.93
C GLU A 86 -8.21 -4.37 -13.72
N TYR A 87 -9.12 -5.33 -13.59
CA TYR A 87 -9.24 -6.09 -12.35
C TYR A 87 -8.25 -7.25 -12.24
N ILE A 88 -7.82 -7.83 -13.36
CA ILE A 88 -6.89 -8.97 -13.35
C ILE A 88 -5.44 -8.54 -13.55
N ILE A 89 -5.18 -7.37 -14.14
CA ILE A 89 -3.80 -6.91 -14.40
C ILE A 89 -3.47 -5.68 -13.57
N ILE A 90 -4.21 -4.58 -13.73
CA ILE A 90 -3.87 -3.29 -13.10
C ILE A 90 -3.94 -3.38 -11.58
N LEU A 91 -5.00 -3.98 -11.05
CA LEU A 91 -5.25 -4.05 -9.62
C LEU A 91 -4.16 -4.88 -8.88
N PRO A 92 -3.78 -6.10 -9.31
CA PRO A 92 -2.62 -6.83 -8.78
C PRO A 92 -1.31 -6.06 -8.74
N ILE A 93 -0.98 -5.34 -9.82
CA ILE A 93 0.23 -4.52 -9.90
C ILE A 93 0.15 -3.37 -8.89
N TRP A 94 -1.02 -2.77 -8.74
CA TRP A 94 -1.20 -1.68 -7.79
C TRP A 94 -1.06 -2.15 -6.34
N ILE A 95 -1.70 -3.27 -5.99
CA ILE A 95 -1.54 -3.92 -4.69
C ILE A 95 -0.08 -4.26 -4.45
N PHE A 96 0.62 -4.82 -5.44
CA PHE A 96 2.04 -5.15 -5.33
C PHE A 96 2.89 -3.95 -4.93
N ILE A 97 2.70 -2.82 -5.64
CA ILE A 97 3.45 -1.58 -5.35
C ILE A 97 3.21 -1.16 -3.90
N TRP A 98 1.95 -1.14 -3.45
CA TRP A 98 1.64 -0.72 -2.08
C TRP A 98 2.05 -1.73 -1.02
N PHE A 99 1.99 -3.01 -1.32
CA PHE A 99 2.52 -4.06 -0.45
C PHE A 99 4.02 -3.88 -0.26
N ALA A 100 4.79 -3.73 -1.35
CA ALA A 100 6.22 -3.46 -1.29
C ALA A 100 6.51 -2.19 -0.48
N VAL A 101 5.74 -1.13 -0.71
CA VAL A 101 5.83 0.11 0.08
C VAL A 101 5.64 -0.17 1.57
N LEU A 102 4.59 -0.91 1.96
CA LEU A 102 4.35 -1.22 3.36
C LEU A 102 5.48 -2.04 3.96
N SER A 103 5.95 -3.08 3.26
CA SER A 103 7.09 -3.89 3.68
C SER A 103 8.35 -3.03 3.87
N LEU A 104 8.59 -2.05 3.00
CA LEU A 104 9.69 -1.10 3.13
C LEU A 104 9.54 -0.18 4.35
N LEU A 105 8.32 0.30 4.63
CA LEU A 105 8.06 1.11 5.83
C LEU A 105 8.33 0.30 7.10
N ILE A 106 7.89 -0.96 7.14
CA ILE A 106 8.19 -1.87 8.25
C ILE A 106 9.70 -2.10 8.35
N LEU A 107 10.37 -2.49 7.27
CA LEU A 107 11.81 -2.79 7.26
C LEU A 107 12.65 -1.60 7.73
N THR A 108 12.31 -0.40 7.30
CA THR A 108 13.08 0.80 7.62
C THR A 108 12.88 1.23 9.08
N LEU A 109 11.68 1.02 9.62
CA LEU A 109 11.32 1.44 10.98
C LEU A 109 11.49 0.32 12.02
N SER A 110 11.59 -0.93 11.60
CA SER A 110 11.73 -2.07 12.49
C SER A 110 13.13 -2.14 13.09
N GLU A 111 13.20 -2.79 14.25
CA GLU A 111 14.47 -3.14 14.86
C GLU A 111 15.19 -4.19 14.01
N THR A 112 16.53 -4.12 14.00
CA THR A 112 17.40 -5.01 13.22
C THR A 112 17.32 -6.49 13.61
N THR A 113 16.57 -6.82 14.66
CA THR A 113 16.36 -8.18 15.17
C THR A 113 15.22 -8.92 14.47
N GLN A 114 14.35 -8.22 13.74
CA GLN A 114 13.26 -8.87 13.01
C GLN A 114 13.79 -9.53 11.74
N SER A 115 13.40 -10.79 11.51
CA SER A 115 13.72 -11.49 10.27
C SER A 115 12.95 -10.88 9.09
N LEU A 116 13.58 -10.83 7.91
CA LEU A 116 12.94 -10.35 6.67
C LEU A 116 11.62 -11.07 6.38
N ASN A 117 11.60 -12.39 6.59
CA ASN A 117 10.40 -13.19 6.42
C ASN A 117 9.24 -12.71 7.31
N SER A 118 9.51 -12.34 8.57
CA SER A 118 8.48 -11.81 9.48
C SER A 118 7.92 -10.47 9.00
N ILE A 119 8.78 -9.60 8.46
CA ILE A 119 8.39 -8.30 7.89
C ILE A 119 7.45 -8.50 6.70
N ILE A 120 7.78 -9.44 5.82
CA ILE A 120 6.98 -9.77 4.64
C ILE A 120 5.64 -10.39 5.04
N ILE A 121 5.63 -11.35 5.98
CA ILE A 121 4.39 -11.93 6.51
C ILE A 121 3.50 -10.85 7.12
N LEU A 122 4.07 -9.97 7.95
CA LEU A 122 3.32 -8.91 8.61
C LEU A 122 2.73 -7.92 7.62
N SER A 123 3.52 -7.49 6.62
CA SER A 123 3.02 -6.62 5.56
C SER A 123 1.96 -7.30 4.70
N ALA A 124 2.11 -8.59 4.38
CA ALA A 124 1.12 -9.33 3.59
C ALA A 124 -0.19 -9.51 4.35
N ALA A 125 -0.12 -9.86 5.64
CA ALA A 125 -1.28 -9.97 6.52
C ALA A 125 -2.00 -8.62 6.67
N MET A 126 -1.25 -7.54 6.86
CA MET A 126 -1.81 -6.18 6.96
C MET A 126 -2.48 -5.75 5.66
N VAL A 127 -1.82 -5.91 4.51
CA VAL A 127 -2.42 -5.63 3.20
C VAL A 127 -3.67 -6.46 2.99
N GLY A 128 -3.62 -7.78 3.27
CA GLY A 128 -4.77 -8.67 3.16
C GLY A 128 -5.95 -8.22 4.01
N ALA A 129 -5.71 -7.85 5.27
CA ALA A 129 -6.74 -7.32 6.16
C ALA A 129 -7.35 -6.01 5.63
N ILE A 130 -6.51 -5.07 5.16
CA ILE A 130 -6.97 -3.81 4.55
C ILE A 130 -7.84 -4.08 3.32
N ARG A 131 -7.46 -5.04 2.47
CA ARG A 131 -8.25 -5.44 1.29
C ARG A 131 -9.57 -6.07 1.69
N ILE A 132 -9.58 -7.03 2.62
CA ILE A 132 -10.84 -7.63 3.10
C ILE A 132 -11.78 -6.54 3.62
N LEU A 133 -11.27 -5.60 4.41
CA LEU A 133 -12.07 -4.51 4.97
C LEU A 133 -12.56 -3.52 3.91
N SER A 134 -11.83 -3.31 2.80
CA SER A 134 -12.31 -2.39 1.75
C SER A 134 -13.58 -2.88 1.06
N TYR A 135 -13.83 -4.20 1.06
CA TYR A 135 -15.08 -4.80 0.59
C TYR A 135 -16.20 -4.77 1.63
N TYR A 136 -15.86 -4.56 2.91
CA TYR A 136 -16.85 -4.44 3.99
C TYR A 136 -17.24 -2.98 4.24
N GLU A 137 -16.26 -2.13 4.58
CA GLU A 137 -16.45 -0.70 4.83
C GLU A 137 -15.12 0.04 4.56
N GLU A 138 -15.15 1.00 3.64
CA GLU A 138 -13.94 1.66 3.12
C GLU A 138 -13.27 2.56 4.16
N ASP A 139 -14.04 3.20 5.04
CA ASP A 139 -13.49 4.08 6.07
C ASP A 139 -12.76 3.29 7.17
N LEU A 140 -13.24 2.10 7.51
CA LEU A 140 -12.57 1.14 8.39
C LEU A 140 -11.27 0.62 7.76
N SER A 141 -11.29 0.35 6.45
CA SER A 141 -10.08 0.00 5.70
C SER A 141 -9.05 1.14 5.72
N LYS A 142 -9.48 2.40 5.54
CA LYS A 142 -8.61 3.60 5.65
C LYS A 142 -8.01 3.72 7.05
N ASP A 143 -8.82 3.48 8.07
CA ASP A 143 -8.39 3.58 9.46
C ASP A 143 -7.36 2.51 9.80
N LEU A 144 -7.56 1.26 9.38
CA LEU A 144 -6.55 0.22 9.56
C LEU A 144 -5.26 0.55 8.79
N ALA A 145 -5.38 0.96 7.52
CA ALA A 145 -4.24 1.24 6.66
C ALA A 145 -3.35 2.40 7.15
N LYS A 146 -3.92 3.39 7.86
CA LYS A 146 -3.15 4.51 8.44
C LYS A 146 -2.59 4.19 9.82
N ILE A 147 -3.34 3.45 10.66
CA ILE A 147 -2.93 3.18 12.05
C ILE A 147 -1.58 2.48 12.07
N PHE A 148 -1.37 1.49 11.21
CA PHE A 148 -0.18 0.67 11.28
C PHE A 148 1.13 1.43 10.95
N PRO A 149 1.26 2.15 9.81
CA PRO A 149 2.43 3.01 9.56
C PRO A 149 2.68 4.05 10.65
N PHE A 150 1.64 4.75 11.13
CA PHE A 150 1.81 5.75 12.20
C PHE A 150 2.21 5.12 13.54
N SER A 151 1.75 3.90 13.83
CA SER A 151 2.16 3.15 15.02
C SER A 151 3.63 2.76 14.92
N LEU A 152 4.10 2.30 13.77
CA LEU A 152 5.52 2.00 13.55
C LEU A 152 6.39 3.24 13.67
N LEU A 153 5.95 4.38 13.12
CA LEU A 153 6.65 5.64 13.32
C LEU A 153 6.72 6.00 14.80
N THR A 154 5.62 5.84 15.55
CA THR A 154 5.59 6.11 16.99
C THR A 154 6.59 5.22 17.74
N LEU A 155 6.59 3.91 17.47
CA LEU A 155 7.53 2.96 18.07
C LEU A 155 8.98 3.31 17.73
N PHE A 156 9.24 3.69 16.48
CA PHE A 156 10.55 4.14 16.03
C PHE A 156 11.02 5.38 16.78
N LEU A 157 10.14 6.38 16.99
CA LEU A 157 10.48 7.62 17.69
C LEU A 157 10.69 7.43 19.20
N LEU A 158 10.08 6.41 19.80
CA LEU A 158 10.28 6.04 21.20
C LEU A 158 11.59 5.26 21.43
N ASN A 159 12.20 4.74 20.37
CA ASN A 159 13.45 4.00 20.46
C ASN A 159 14.64 4.96 20.73
N PRO A 160 15.49 4.71 21.74
CA PRO A 160 16.59 5.63 22.09
C PRO A 160 17.60 5.91 20.95
N GLN A 161 17.69 4.99 19.99
CA GLN A 161 18.57 5.08 18.83
C GLN A 161 17.85 5.67 17.60
N PHE A 162 16.70 6.33 17.76
CA PHE A 162 15.95 6.89 16.63
C PHE A 162 16.76 7.88 15.78
N PHE A 163 17.68 8.62 16.41
CA PHE A 163 18.58 9.56 15.73
C PHE A 163 19.72 8.88 14.94
N SER A 164 19.89 7.56 15.01
CA SER A 164 20.95 6.85 14.28
C SER A 164 20.57 6.66 12.80
N LEU A 165 21.09 7.53 11.93
CA LEU A 165 20.95 7.37 10.48
C LEU A 165 21.66 6.12 9.97
N ASP A 166 22.76 5.70 10.59
CA ASP A 166 23.46 4.45 10.28
C ASP A 166 22.53 3.23 10.33
N ARG A 167 21.66 3.17 11.34
CA ARG A 167 20.67 2.10 11.47
C ARG A 167 19.71 2.09 10.28
N VAL A 168 19.15 3.26 9.94
CA VAL A 168 18.20 3.40 8.83
C VAL A 168 18.86 2.96 7.53
N ILE A 169 20.09 3.42 7.27
CA ILE A 169 20.82 3.10 6.04
C ILE A 169 21.17 1.61 5.95
N ARG A 170 21.51 0.96 7.07
CA ARG A 170 21.73 -0.50 7.11
C ARG A 170 20.47 -1.28 6.74
N GLN A 171 19.30 -0.88 7.24
CA GLN A 171 18.03 -1.50 6.87
C GLN A 171 17.71 -1.31 5.37
N LEU A 172 18.03 -0.14 4.80
CA LEU A 172 17.89 0.08 3.35
C LEU A 172 18.79 -0.87 2.54
N GLY A 173 19.91 -1.32 3.09
CA GLY A 173 20.78 -2.33 2.49
C GLY A 173 20.10 -3.69 2.24
N MET A 174 19.03 -4.01 2.99
CA MET A 174 18.29 -5.27 2.90
C MET A 174 17.17 -5.24 1.84
N ILE A 175 16.91 -4.08 1.22
CA ILE A 175 15.87 -3.91 0.21
C ILE A 175 15.99 -4.90 -0.96
N PRO A 176 17.18 -5.18 -1.53
CA PRO A 176 17.29 -6.14 -2.62
C PRO A 176 16.80 -7.55 -2.24
N GLU A 177 17.08 -8.00 -1.02
CA GLU A 177 16.67 -9.30 -0.49
C GLU A 177 15.16 -9.36 -0.21
N LEU A 178 14.56 -8.23 0.22
CA LEU A 178 13.12 -8.10 0.36
C LEU A 178 12.38 -8.42 -0.95
N PHE A 179 12.87 -7.90 -2.08
CA PHE A 179 12.23 -8.10 -3.39
C PHE A 179 12.37 -9.53 -3.94
N SER A 180 13.38 -10.31 -3.52
CA SER A 180 13.46 -11.73 -3.90
C SER A 180 12.38 -12.59 -3.22
N GLU A 181 12.00 -12.24 -1.99
CA GLU A 181 11.07 -13.02 -1.18
C GLU A 181 9.60 -12.60 -1.37
N ILE A 182 9.37 -11.38 -1.85
CA ILE A 182 8.04 -10.76 -1.91
C ILE A 182 7.08 -11.45 -2.91
N ILE A 183 7.61 -12.21 -3.87
CA ILE A 183 6.83 -12.72 -5.02
C ILE A 183 5.80 -13.78 -4.63
N TYR A 184 6.11 -14.64 -3.67
CA TYR A 184 5.18 -15.68 -3.19
C TYR A 184 3.98 -15.07 -2.46
N PHE A 185 4.22 -14.00 -1.71
CA PHE A 185 3.17 -13.27 -1.01
C PHE A 185 2.31 -12.45 -1.96
N LEU A 186 2.87 -11.96 -3.07
CA LEU A 186 2.07 -11.31 -4.11
C LEU A 186 1.01 -12.27 -4.68
N ILE A 187 1.38 -13.52 -4.98
CA ILE A 187 0.42 -14.52 -5.49
C ILE A 187 -0.74 -14.71 -4.52
N LEU A 188 -0.46 -14.76 -3.22
CA LEU A 188 -1.48 -14.89 -2.18
C LEU A 188 -2.43 -13.68 -2.15
N ILE A 189 -1.90 -12.45 -2.15
CA ILE A 189 -2.74 -11.25 -2.09
C ILE A 189 -3.58 -11.09 -3.37
N VAL A 190 -3.01 -11.43 -4.53
CA VAL A 190 -3.76 -11.43 -5.81
C VAL A 190 -4.87 -12.45 -5.77
N SER A 191 -4.61 -13.66 -5.27
CA SER A 191 -5.62 -14.71 -5.12
C SER A 191 -6.75 -14.26 -4.19
N LEU A 192 -6.40 -13.66 -3.05
CA LEU A 192 -7.36 -13.10 -2.10
C LEU A 192 -8.25 -12.03 -2.76
N GLU A 193 -7.65 -11.09 -3.49
CA GLU A 193 -8.38 -10.03 -4.18
C GLU A 193 -9.38 -10.58 -5.20
N LEU A 194 -8.98 -11.59 -5.99
CA LEU A 194 -9.88 -12.24 -6.94
C LEU A 194 -11.06 -12.92 -6.24
N ILE A 195 -10.81 -13.60 -5.12
CA ILE A 195 -11.87 -14.23 -4.31
C ILE A 195 -12.85 -13.18 -3.79
N LEU A 196 -12.35 -12.10 -3.19
CA LEU A 196 -13.19 -11.02 -2.66
C LEU A 196 -14.05 -10.39 -3.75
N ARG A 197 -13.47 -10.16 -4.93
CA ARG A 197 -14.19 -9.61 -6.09
C ARG A 197 -15.29 -10.55 -6.58
N MET A 198 -15.04 -11.86 -6.62
CA MET A 198 -16.07 -12.84 -6.97
C MET A 198 -17.22 -12.83 -5.96
N ILE A 199 -16.93 -12.72 -4.66
CA ILE A 199 -17.94 -12.63 -3.60
C ILE A 199 -18.79 -11.36 -3.77
N ASP A 200 -18.15 -10.20 -3.97
CA ASP A 200 -18.84 -8.91 -4.18
C ASP A 200 -19.77 -8.95 -5.40
N LEU A 201 -19.32 -9.55 -6.52
CA LEU A 201 -20.16 -9.74 -7.70
C LEU A 201 -21.39 -10.60 -7.40
N LEU A 202 -21.24 -11.71 -6.66
CA LEU A 202 -22.35 -12.60 -6.31
C LEU A 202 -23.38 -11.89 -5.42
N ILE A 203 -22.93 -11.13 -4.41
CA ILE A 203 -23.81 -10.36 -3.51
C ILE A 203 -24.57 -9.29 -4.30
N ASN A 204 -23.88 -8.55 -5.15
CA ASN A 204 -24.49 -7.47 -5.94
C ASN A 204 -25.52 -7.99 -6.96
N LEU A 205 -25.31 -9.19 -7.53
CA LEU A 205 -26.29 -9.85 -8.39
C LEU A 205 -27.55 -10.27 -7.62
N GLY A 206 -27.40 -10.82 -6.41
CA GLY A 206 -28.52 -11.20 -5.55
C GLY A 206 -29.40 -10.02 -5.15
N ASN A 207 -28.79 -8.93 -4.67
CA ASN A 207 -29.53 -7.72 -4.25
C ASN A 207 -30.30 -7.06 -5.38
N LYS A 208 -29.74 -7.06 -6.60
CA LYS A 208 -30.39 -6.49 -7.78
C LYS A 208 -31.65 -7.29 -8.16
N GLY A 209 -31.58 -8.61 -8.12
CA GLY A 209 -32.73 -9.49 -8.34
C GLY A 209 -33.87 -9.23 -7.36
N SER A 210 -33.58 -9.02 -6.07
CA SER A 210 -34.60 -8.69 -5.07
C SER A 210 -35.25 -7.32 -5.28
N THR A 211 -34.48 -6.33 -5.75
CA THR A 211 -34.98 -4.95 -5.94
C THR A 211 -35.93 -4.85 -7.14
N ASP A 212 -35.65 -5.61 -8.21
CA ASP A 212 -36.49 -5.64 -9.41
C ASP A 212 -37.84 -6.36 -9.15
N LEU A 213 -37.84 -7.41 -8.32
CA LEU A 213 -39.06 -8.12 -7.92
C LEU A 213 -40.04 -7.26 -7.11
N LEU A 214 -39.53 -6.40 -6.23
CA LEU A 214 -40.38 -5.50 -5.42
C LEU A 214 -41.04 -4.40 -6.26
N LYS A 215 -40.39 -3.94 -7.34
CA LYS A 215 -40.96 -2.95 -8.27
C LYS A 215 -42.05 -3.52 -9.17
N ASP A 216 -41.94 -4.79 -9.52
CA ASP A 216 -42.95 -5.49 -10.31
C ASP A 216 -44.21 -5.79 -9.47
N GLU A 217 -44.11 -5.96 -8.15
CA GLU A 217 -45.28 -6.10 -7.27
C GLU A 217 -46.05 -4.78 -7.08
N GLU A 218 -45.35 -3.63 -7.00
CA GLU A 218 -46.01 -2.31 -6.87
C GLU A 218 -46.74 -1.88 -8.16
N THR A 219 -46.25 -2.25 -9.34
CA THR A 219 -46.91 -1.91 -10.63
C THR A 219 -48.12 -2.79 -10.96
N ILE A 220 -48.31 -3.92 -10.28
CA ILE A 220 -49.49 -4.80 -10.46
C ILE A 220 -50.67 -4.36 -9.55
N GLN A 221 -50.42 -3.48 -8.57
CA GLN A 221 -51.44 -2.99 -7.63
C GLN A 221 -52.07 -1.63 -8.03
N GLU A 222 -51.63 -1.02 -9.14
CA GLU A 222 -52.30 0.14 -9.79
C GLU A 222 -53.10 -0.29 -11.03
#